data_AF-A0A2P2GRQ6-F1
#
_entry.id   AF-A0A2P2GRQ6-F1
#
_cell.length_a   1.000
_cell.length_b   1.000
_cell.length_c   1.000
_cell.angle_alpha   90.00
_cell.angle_beta   90.00
_cell.angle_gamma   90.00
#
_symmetry.space_group_name_H-M   'P 1'
#
loop_
_entity.id
_entity.type
_entity.pdbx_description
1 polymer ?
#
loop_
_entity_poly.entity_id
_entity_poly.type
_entity_poly.pdbx_seq_one_letter_code
_entity_poly.pdbx_strand_id
1 'polypeptide(L)'
;MATPARCPADRAAPRRLAGPGRLRGGRVARPGPQRGDRVGPSPVDRARPGSKHHVIVDRHGTPLAVTLTGGNRHDVTQLLPLLDAVPPIRGLRGRPRRKPRRLYADRGYDFDKYRRLLWKRDIKPLIARRGVAHGSGLGKVRWVVERTFAWLHQFKRLRIRYERRADLYHGLLELAWSIICLRKLRLQI
;
A
#
# COMPACT_ATOMS: atom_id res chain seq x y z
N MET A 1 -62.18 22.64 59.26
CA MET A 1 -61.08 23.61 59.38
C MET A 1 -59.94 22.92 60.12
N ALA A 2 -58.84 22.61 59.43
CA ALA A 2 -57.69 21.92 60.01
C ALA A 2 -56.46 22.85 59.98
N THR A 3 -55.79 22.92 61.12
CA THR A 3 -54.61 23.71 61.48
C THR A 3 -53.41 23.43 60.55
N PRO A 4 -52.56 24.43 60.19
CA PRO A 4 -51.40 24.19 59.34
C PRO A 4 -50.21 23.69 60.17
N ALA A 5 -49.60 22.57 59.74
CA ALA A 5 -48.36 22.07 60.34
C ALA A 5 -47.14 22.58 59.57
N ARG A 6 -46.16 23.11 60.34
CA ARG A 6 -44.94 23.79 59.92
C ARG A 6 -43.92 22.88 59.23
N CYS A 7 -43.14 23.47 58.33
CA CYS A 7 -41.89 22.93 57.79
C CYS A 7 -40.89 22.55 58.89
N PRO A 8 -40.16 21.43 58.75
CA PRO A 8 -38.91 21.21 59.46
C PRO A 8 -37.71 21.62 58.59
N ALA A 9 -36.80 22.38 59.22
CA ALA A 9 -35.48 22.72 58.69
C ALA A 9 -34.48 21.56 58.86
N ASP A 10 -33.52 21.54 57.94
CA ASP A 10 -32.16 20.98 57.99
C ASP A 10 -31.88 19.56 58.52
N ARG A 11 -31.33 18.73 57.62
CA ARG A 11 -30.06 17.99 57.88
C ARG A 11 -29.24 17.85 56.60
N ALA A 12 -28.16 18.62 56.52
CA ALA A 12 -27.11 18.49 55.51
C ALA A 12 -26.44 17.10 55.62
N ALA A 13 -26.42 16.36 54.52
CA ALA A 13 -25.71 15.10 54.40
C ALA A 13 -24.18 15.33 54.32
N PRO A 14 -23.34 14.49 54.94
CA PRO A 14 -21.90 14.67 54.91
C PRO A 14 -21.35 14.42 53.50
N ARG A 15 -20.61 15.41 52.97
CA ARG A 15 -19.80 15.27 51.75
C ARG A 15 -18.72 14.21 51.98
N ARG A 16 -18.91 13.01 51.41
CA ARG A 16 -17.84 12.00 51.32
C ARG A 16 -16.73 12.54 50.42
N LEU A 17 -15.54 12.77 51.01
CA LEU A 17 -14.30 12.99 50.28
C LEU A 17 -13.99 11.73 49.46
N ALA A 18 -14.08 11.84 48.14
CA ALA A 18 -13.62 10.79 47.23
C ALA A 18 -12.09 10.68 47.35
N GLY A 19 -11.62 9.51 47.79
CA GLY A 19 -10.19 9.19 47.85
C GLY A 19 -9.51 9.21 46.48
N PRO A 20 -8.17 9.15 46.43
CA PRO A 20 -7.40 9.30 45.21
C PRO A 20 -7.76 8.16 44.24
N GLY A 21 -8.43 8.52 43.15
CA GLY A 21 -8.79 7.59 42.09
C GLY A 21 -7.52 6.96 41.53
N ARG A 22 -7.38 5.64 41.72
CA ARG A 22 -6.38 4.84 41.00
C ARG A 22 -6.47 5.20 39.52
N LEU A 23 -5.40 5.78 39.00
CA LEU A 23 -5.19 5.94 37.57
C LEU A 23 -5.29 4.54 36.96
N ARG A 24 -6.45 4.24 36.35
CA ARG A 24 -6.60 3.05 35.51
C ARG A 24 -5.58 3.22 34.40
N GLY A 25 -4.49 2.45 34.49
CA GLY A 25 -3.47 2.37 33.45
C GLY A 25 -4.18 2.25 32.11
N GLY A 26 -4.01 3.28 31.28
CA GLY A 26 -4.56 3.31 29.94
C GLY A 26 -4.10 2.04 29.25
N ARG A 27 -5.04 1.17 28.88
CA ARG A 27 -4.74 0.07 27.97
C ARG A 27 -4.23 0.74 26.72
N VAL A 28 -2.93 0.61 26.45
CA VAL A 28 -2.36 0.92 25.13
C VAL A 28 -3.27 0.24 24.13
N ALA A 29 -3.90 1.03 23.26
CA ALA A 29 -4.80 0.53 22.25
C ALA A 29 -4.08 -0.60 21.51
N ARG A 30 -4.56 -1.84 21.66
CA ARG A 30 -4.08 -2.94 20.83
C ARG A 30 -4.28 -2.50 19.38
N PRO A 31 -3.30 -2.69 18.47
CA PRO A 31 -3.47 -2.32 17.08
C PRO A 31 -4.74 -2.98 16.57
N GLY A 32 -5.76 -2.18 16.27
CA GLY A 32 -6.98 -2.69 15.67
C GLY A 32 -6.64 -3.32 14.31
N PRO A 33 -7.48 -4.24 13.79
CA PRO A 33 -7.29 -4.76 12.45
C PRO A 33 -7.14 -3.61 11.45
N GLN A 34 -6.27 -3.76 10.44
CA GLN A 34 -6.12 -2.76 9.37
C GLN A 34 -7.50 -2.46 8.78
N ARG A 35 -7.92 -1.20 8.86
CA ARG A 35 -9.24 -0.73 8.40
C ARG A 35 -9.06 0.59 7.67
N GLY A 36 -9.73 0.74 6.53
CA GLY A 36 -9.71 1.96 5.72
C GLY A 36 -9.75 1.67 4.23
N ASP A 37 -9.73 2.72 3.42
CA ASP A 37 -9.81 2.60 1.96
C ASP A 37 -8.61 1.81 1.41
N ARG A 38 -8.87 1.03 0.35
CA ARG A 38 -7.88 0.15 -0.27
C ARG A 38 -7.23 -0.85 0.71
N VAL A 39 -7.96 -1.23 1.76
CA VAL A 39 -7.66 -2.40 2.61
C VAL A 39 -8.71 -3.47 2.31
N GLY A 40 -8.30 -4.72 2.17
CA GLY A 40 -9.23 -5.82 1.92
C GLY A 40 -8.72 -7.13 2.51
N PRO A 41 -9.63 -8.09 2.77
CA PRO A 41 -9.25 -9.40 3.27
C PRO A 41 -8.36 -10.11 2.24
N SER A 42 -7.18 -10.52 2.65
CA SER A 42 -6.27 -11.27 1.77
C SER A 42 -6.82 -12.69 1.55
N PRO A 43 -7.04 -13.13 0.30
CA PRO A 43 -7.48 -14.50 -0.01
C PRO A 43 -6.44 -15.56 0.40
N VAL A 44 -5.17 -15.16 0.47
CA VAL A 44 -4.03 -16.06 0.72
C VAL A 44 -3.52 -16.01 2.16
N ASP A 45 -4.01 -15.08 2.97
CA ASP A 45 -3.56 -14.87 4.35
C ASP A 45 -4.74 -14.86 5.33
N ARG A 46 -5.57 -15.91 5.28
CA ARG A 46 -6.70 -16.14 6.22
C ARG A 46 -7.61 -14.91 6.40
N ALA A 47 -7.89 -14.19 5.32
CA ALA A 47 -8.67 -12.96 5.33
C ALA A 47 -8.09 -11.82 6.19
N ARG A 48 -6.79 -11.88 6.56
CA ARG A 48 -6.12 -10.78 7.24
C ARG A 48 -6.24 -9.52 6.39
N PRO A 49 -6.63 -8.40 7.00
CA PRO A 49 -6.77 -7.15 6.28
C PRO A 49 -5.39 -6.66 5.85
N GLY A 50 -5.23 -6.43 4.56
CA GLY A 50 -3.97 -5.99 3.98
C GLY A 50 -4.16 -5.12 2.75
N SER A 51 -3.05 -4.52 2.33
CA SER A 51 -2.96 -3.77 1.07
C SER A 51 -1.87 -4.37 0.20
N LYS A 52 -2.06 -4.30 -1.11
CA LYS A 52 -1.10 -4.74 -2.12
C LYS A 52 -0.45 -3.53 -2.75
N HIS A 53 0.87 -3.58 -2.85
CA HIS A 53 1.68 -2.63 -3.57
C HIS A 53 1.94 -3.16 -4.98
N HIS A 54 1.51 -2.42 -5.99
CA HIS A 54 1.83 -2.70 -7.39
C HIS A 54 2.88 -1.71 -7.83
N VAL A 55 4.06 -2.18 -8.24
CA VAL A 55 5.19 -1.32 -8.59
C VAL A 55 5.68 -1.71 -9.98
N ILE A 56 5.92 -0.70 -10.83
CA ILE A 56 6.63 -0.88 -12.10
C ILE A 56 8.01 -0.23 -11.97
N VAL A 57 9.03 -0.97 -12.36
CA VAL A 57 10.43 -0.57 -12.25
C VAL A 57 11.12 -0.66 -13.60
N ASP A 58 12.11 0.20 -13.82
CA ASP A 58 13.05 0.05 -14.93
C ASP A 58 14.02 -1.12 -14.69
N ARG A 59 14.79 -1.50 -15.72
CA ARG A 59 15.81 -2.56 -15.69
C ARG A 59 16.80 -2.43 -14.54
N HIS A 60 17.12 -1.20 -14.12
CA HIS A 60 18.05 -0.94 -13.03
C HIS A 60 17.38 -0.91 -11.64
N GLY A 61 16.07 -1.17 -11.56
CA GLY A 61 15.28 -1.13 -10.33
C GLY A 61 14.93 0.28 -9.88
N THR A 62 14.93 1.24 -10.81
CA THR A 62 14.43 2.59 -10.55
C THR A 62 12.92 2.52 -10.67
N PRO A 63 12.16 2.81 -9.60
CA PRO A 63 10.72 2.68 -9.67
C PRO A 63 10.18 3.81 -10.56
N LEU A 64 9.14 3.52 -11.34
CA LEU A 64 8.54 4.40 -12.36
C LEU A 64 7.08 4.78 -12.06
N ALA A 65 6.29 3.84 -11.54
CA ALA A 65 4.93 4.08 -11.05
C ALA A 65 4.63 3.12 -9.88
N VAL A 66 3.73 3.54 -9.00
CA VAL A 66 3.22 2.72 -7.90
C VAL A 66 1.71 2.89 -7.74
N THR A 67 1.02 1.81 -7.39
CA THR A 67 -0.41 1.85 -7.09
C THR A 67 -0.70 0.97 -5.88
N LEU A 68 -1.68 1.38 -5.08
CA LEU A 68 -2.14 0.67 -3.90
C LEU A 68 -3.52 0.09 -4.16
N THR A 69 -3.75 -1.18 -3.80
CA THR A 69 -5.08 -1.77 -3.76
C THR A 69 -5.33 -2.56 -2.49
N GLY A 70 -6.60 -2.88 -2.19
CA GLY A 70 -6.93 -3.83 -1.15
C GLY A 70 -6.38 -5.23 -1.44
N GLY A 71 -6.08 -5.99 -0.38
CA GLY A 71 -5.54 -7.35 -0.46
C GLY A 71 -6.42 -8.34 -1.23
N ASN A 72 -7.71 -8.07 -1.31
CA ASN A 72 -8.70 -8.88 -2.04
C ASN A 72 -8.68 -8.66 -3.57
N ARG A 73 -8.05 -7.59 -4.08
CA ARG A 73 -8.05 -7.29 -5.51
C ARG A 73 -7.07 -8.19 -6.25
N HIS A 74 -7.48 -8.65 -7.44
CA HIS A 74 -6.61 -9.39 -8.34
C HIS A 74 -5.57 -8.47 -8.95
N ASP A 75 -4.31 -8.90 -8.92
CA ASP A 75 -3.17 -8.07 -9.31
C ASP A 75 -3.22 -7.67 -10.79
N VAL A 76 -3.76 -8.55 -11.62
CA VAL A 76 -3.87 -8.34 -13.07
C VAL A 76 -4.71 -7.12 -13.45
N THR A 77 -5.67 -6.75 -12.59
CA THR A 77 -6.49 -5.55 -12.81
C THR A 77 -5.68 -4.27 -12.79
N GLN A 78 -4.55 -4.25 -12.07
CA GLN A 78 -3.70 -3.07 -11.88
C GLN A 78 -2.61 -2.94 -12.94
N LEU A 79 -2.42 -3.93 -13.82
CA LEU A 79 -1.36 -3.91 -14.82
C LEU A 79 -1.46 -2.71 -15.78
N LEU A 80 -2.65 -2.45 -16.31
CA LEU A 80 -2.87 -1.35 -17.27
C LEU A 80 -2.87 0.02 -16.58
N PRO A 81 -3.61 0.22 -15.47
CA PRO A 81 -3.53 1.48 -14.71
C PRO A 81 -2.09 1.83 -14.31
N LEU A 82 -1.31 0.86 -13.86
CA LEU A 82 0.08 1.07 -13.45
C LEU A 82 0.98 1.44 -14.65
N LEU A 83 0.74 0.83 -15.81
CA LEU A 83 1.45 1.15 -17.03
C LEU A 83 1.11 2.56 -17.54
N ASP A 84 -0.16 2.97 -17.41
CA ASP A 84 -0.65 4.29 -17.82
C ASP A 84 -0.18 5.40 -16.88
N ALA A 85 0.10 5.06 -15.61
CA ALA A 85 0.66 5.97 -14.62
C ALA A 85 2.17 6.27 -14.82
N VAL A 86 2.85 5.59 -15.75
CA VAL A 86 4.27 5.85 -16.02
C VAL A 86 4.45 7.25 -16.60
N PRO A 87 5.22 8.13 -15.93
CA PRO A 87 5.44 9.47 -16.43
C PRO A 87 6.27 9.45 -17.72
N PRO A 88 6.17 10.48 -18.58
CA PRO A 88 7.05 10.61 -19.73
C PRO A 88 8.52 10.72 -19.30
N ILE A 89 9.30 9.71 -19.61
CA ILE A 89 10.73 9.65 -19.31
C ILE A 89 11.48 10.48 -20.36
N ARG A 90 12.07 11.59 -19.91
CA ARG A 90 12.96 12.45 -20.69
C ARG A 90 14.39 11.90 -20.60
N GLY A 91 15.19 12.03 -21.66
CA GLY A 91 16.61 11.65 -21.59
C GLY A 91 17.33 11.49 -22.92
N LEU A 92 16.61 11.14 -23.99
CA LEU A 92 17.17 11.09 -25.35
C LEU A 92 16.55 12.18 -26.22
N ARG A 93 17.30 12.65 -27.23
CA ARG A 93 16.81 13.63 -28.22
C ARG A 93 15.58 13.06 -28.93
N GLY A 94 14.45 13.76 -28.86
CA GLY A 94 13.17 13.34 -29.45
C GLY A 94 12.01 13.30 -28.45
N ARG A 95 10.87 12.71 -28.87
CA ARG A 95 9.65 12.63 -28.05
C ARG A 95 9.91 11.77 -26.78
N PRO A 96 9.61 12.28 -25.56
CA PRO A 96 9.79 11.52 -24.32
C PRO A 96 9.09 10.17 -24.36
N ARG A 97 9.78 9.13 -23.89
CA ARG A 97 9.23 7.77 -23.92
C ARG A 97 8.25 7.61 -22.77
N ARG A 98 7.02 7.22 -23.09
CA ARG A 98 5.95 6.95 -22.10
C ARG A 98 5.69 5.46 -21.86
N LYS A 99 6.19 4.59 -22.76
CA LYS A 99 5.92 3.14 -22.71
C LYS A 99 7.19 2.29 -22.82
N PRO A 100 7.28 1.17 -22.09
CA PRO A 100 8.36 0.22 -22.23
C PRO A 100 8.23 -0.57 -23.53
N ARG A 101 9.35 -1.00 -24.12
CA ARG A 101 9.34 -1.90 -25.30
C ARG A 101 9.00 -3.34 -24.92
N ARG A 102 9.41 -3.74 -23.71
CA ARG A 102 9.27 -5.10 -23.17
C ARG A 102 8.78 -4.98 -21.73
N LEU A 103 7.77 -5.75 -21.38
CA LEU A 103 7.22 -5.79 -20.03
C LEU A 103 7.37 -7.19 -19.45
N TYR A 104 8.13 -7.30 -18.36
CA TYR A 104 8.22 -8.53 -17.57
C TYR A 104 7.17 -8.49 -16.46
N ALA A 105 6.45 -9.59 -16.28
CA ALA A 105 5.53 -9.75 -15.16
C ALA A 105 5.46 -11.22 -14.73
N ASP A 106 5.04 -11.44 -13.48
CA ASP A 106 4.82 -12.77 -12.94
C ASP A 106 3.75 -13.54 -13.70
N ARG A 107 3.82 -14.87 -13.62
CA ARG A 107 2.82 -15.80 -14.19
C ARG A 107 1.39 -15.48 -13.72
N GLY A 108 1.24 -14.87 -12.54
CA GLY A 108 -0.05 -14.39 -12.05
C GLY A 108 -0.77 -13.44 -13.02
N TYR A 109 -0.01 -12.68 -13.81
CA TYR A 109 -0.49 -11.72 -14.81
C TYR A 109 -0.80 -12.33 -16.19
N ASP A 110 -0.65 -13.64 -16.35
CA ASP A 110 -0.89 -14.31 -17.63
C ASP A 110 -2.38 -14.46 -17.93
N PHE A 111 -2.86 -13.62 -18.84
CA PHE A 111 -4.24 -13.61 -19.35
C PHE A 111 -4.26 -13.04 -20.77
N ASP A 112 -4.90 -13.72 -21.72
CA ASP A 112 -4.89 -13.35 -23.14
C ASP A 112 -5.45 -11.95 -23.42
N LYS A 113 -6.45 -11.52 -22.63
CA LYS A 113 -6.99 -10.15 -22.69
C LYS A 113 -5.88 -9.11 -22.53
N TYR A 114 -5.02 -9.27 -21.53
CA TYR A 114 -3.96 -8.31 -21.23
C TYR A 114 -2.79 -8.43 -22.21
N ARG A 115 -2.47 -9.64 -22.70
CA ARG A 115 -1.48 -9.81 -23.77
C ARG A 115 -1.90 -9.06 -25.04
N ARG A 116 -3.17 -9.19 -25.46
CA ARG A 116 -3.73 -8.46 -26.60
C ARG A 116 -3.67 -6.94 -26.41
N LEU A 117 -3.99 -6.46 -25.20
CA LEU A 117 -3.92 -5.03 -24.89
C LEU A 117 -2.48 -4.48 -24.89
N LEU A 118 -1.51 -5.27 -24.42
CA LEU A 118 -0.10 -4.91 -24.48
C LEU A 118 0.43 -4.88 -25.92
N TRP A 119 0.04 -5.85 -26.76
CA TRP A 119 0.37 -5.84 -28.18
C TRP A 119 -0.26 -4.65 -28.93
N LYS A 120 -1.51 -4.30 -28.64
CA LYS A 120 -2.15 -3.07 -29.18
C LYS A 120 -1.38 -1.80 -28.81
N ARG A 121 -0.69 -1.82 -27.67
CA ARG A 121 0.17 -0.71 -27.21
C ARG A 121 1.59 -0.81 -27.75
N ASP A 122 1.91 -1.80 -28.59
CA ASP A 122 3.26 -2.09 -29.09
C ASP A 122 4.27 -2.31 -27.94
N ILE A 123 3.84 -3.14 -26.98
CA ILE A 123 4.63 -3.56 -25.82
C ILE A 123 4.72 -5.07 -25.86
N LYS A 124 5.93 -5.62 -25.96
CA LYS A 124 6.11 -7.08 -25.95
C LYS A 124 5.91 -7.64 -24.54
N PRO A 125 4.87 -8.47 -24.28
CA PRO A 125 4.66 -9.09 -22.98
C PRO A 125 5.59 -10.29 -22.79
N LEU A 126 6.53 -10.18 -21.86
CA LEU A 126 7.43 -11.25 -21.42
C LEU A 126 6.88 -11.88 -20.13
N ILE A 127 5.67 -12.44 -20.25
CA ILE A 127 4.93 -13.08 -19.16
C ILE A 127 4.95 -14.59 -19.41
N ALA A 128 5.39 -15.36 -18.40
CA ALA A 128 5.37 -16.81 -18.45
C ALA A 128 3.94 -17.32 -18.57
N ARG A 129 3.68 -18.23 -19.51
CA ARG A 129 2.37 -18.87 -19.62
C ARG A 129 2.09 -19.76 -18.40
N ARG A 130 0.85 -19.78 -17.93
CA ARG A 130 0.38 -20.76 -16.94
C ARG A 130 0.45 -22.16 -17.56
N GLY A 131 0.84 -23.15 -16.76
CA GLY A 131 0.97 -24.55 -17.21
C GLY A 131 2.19 -24.87 -18.09
N VAL A 132 3.04 -23.88 -18.42
CA VAL A 132 4.23 -24.09 -19.26
C VAL A 132 5.51 -23.87 -18.43
N ALA A 133 6.57 -24.62 -18.76
CA ALA A 133 7.90 -24.48 -18.16
C ALA A 133 8.43 -23.03 -18.26
N HIS A 134 9.35 -22.66 -17.36
CA HIS A 134 9.82 -21.29 -17.15
C HIS A 134 10.61 -20.72 -18.35
N GLY A 135 9.92 -20.23 -19.38
CA GLY A 135 10.54 -19.72 -20.62
C GLY A 135 10.59 -18.19 -20.76
N SER A 136 10.01 -17.41 -19.83
CA SER A 136 9.94 -15.95 -19.97
C SER A 136 11.25 -15.21 -19.62
N GLY A 137 12.25 -15.92 -19.08
CA GLY A 137 13.47 -15.30 -18.55
C GLY A 137 13.25 -14.48 -17.27
N LEU A 138 12.04 -14.48 -16.72
CA LEU A 138 11.67 -13.69 -15.55
C LEU A 138 12.57 -13.98 -14.35
N GLY A 139 12.98 -15.23 -14.13
CA GLY A 139 13.87 -15.60 -13.02
C GLY A 139 15.19 -14.82 -12.98
N LYS A 140 15.69 -14.34 -14.13
CA LYS A 140 16.93 -13.54 -14.21
C LYS A 140 16.72 -12.07 -13.85
N VAL A 141 15.49 -11.57 -13.96
CA VAL A 141 15.15 -10.14 -13.80
C VAL A 141 14.24 -9.86 -12.60
N ARG A 142 13.58 -10.89 -12.05
CA ARG A 142 12.65 -10.78 -10.92
C ARG A 142 13.32 -10.15 -9.69
N TRP A 143 14.59 -10.48 -9.47
CA TRP A 143 15.36 -9.95 -8.34
C TRP A 143 15.36 -8.42 -8.30
N VAL A 144 15.30 -7.74 -9.46
CA VAL A 144 15.31 -6.27 -9.54
C VAL A 144 14.07 -5.69 -8.85
N VAL A 145 12.91 -6.29 -9.14
CA VAL A 145 11.62 -5.90 -8.56
C VAL A 145 11.60 -6.24 -7.06
N GLU A 146 12.05 -7.44 -6.70
CA GLU A 146 12.13 -7.88 -5.30
C GLU A 146 13.04 -6.98 -4.46
N ARG A 147 14.19 -6.58 -5.02
CA ARG A 147 15.11 -5.62 -4.38
C ARG A 147 14.45 -4.27 -4.16
N THR A 148 13.71 -3.76 -5.15
CA THR A 148 12.95 -2.51 -4.99
C THR A 148 11.89 -2.63 -3.89
N PHE A 149 11.17 -3.75 -3.82
CA PHE A 149 10.25 -4.01 -2.70
C PHE A 149 10.96 -4.08 -1.35
N ALA A 150 12.13 -4.72 -1.30
CA ALA A 150 12.93 -4.79 -0.08
C ALA A 150 13.31 -3.38 0.40
N TRP A 151 13.76 -2.49 -0.49
CA TRP A 151 14.05 -1.10 -0.15
C TRP A 151 12.82 -0.32 0.31
N LEU A 152 11.67 -0.50 -0.35
CA LEU A 152 10.42 0.13 0.08
C LEU A 152 10.00 -0.37 1.48
N HIS A 153 10.16 -1.67 1.77
CA HIS A 153 9.80 -2.23 3.07
C HIS A 153 10.85 -2.00 4.17
N GLN A 154 12.04 -1.48 3.87
CA GLN A 154 12.96 -0.97 4.91
C GLN A 154 12.34 0.21 5.67
N PHE A 155 11.48 0.99 5.01
CA PHE A 155 10.63 1.96 5.68
C PHE A 155 9.53 1.21 6.44
N LYS A 156 9.75 0.93 7.73
CA LYS A 156 8.88 0.08 8.57
C LYS A 156 7.38 0.43 8.49
N ARG A 157 7.04 1.71 8.31
CA ARG A 157 5.65 2.20 8.13
C ARG A 157 4.97 1.74 6.84
N LEU A 158 5.74 1.35 5.82
CA LEU A 158 5.24 0.76 4.57
C LEU A 158 5.20 -0.77 4.61
N ARG A 159 6.02 -1.42 5.44
CA ARG A 159 5.97 -2.87 5.64
C ARG A 159 4.70 -3.28 6.38
N ILE A 160 4.33 -2.53 7.41
CA ILE A 160 3.09 -2.71 8.17
C ILE A 160 2.31 -1.42 8.03
N ARG A 161 1.17 -1.50 7.35
CA ARG A 161 0.28 -0.34 7.17
C ARG A 161 -0.41 -0.02 8.51
N TYR A 162 0.05 1.03 9.17
CA TYR A 162 -0.64 1.62 10.33
C TYR A 162 -1.65 2.69 9.93
N GLU A 163 -1.47 3.31 8.76
CA GLU A 163 -2.32 4.39 8.27
C GLU A 163 -3.68 3.87 7.80
N ARG A 164 -4.76 4.39 8.40
CA ARG A 164 -6.13 4.10 7.97
C ARG A 164 -6.46 4.79 6.64
N ARG A 165 -5.98 6.02 6.48
CA ARG A 165 -6.18 6.87 5.30
C ARG A 165 -5.26 6.45 4.15
N ALA A 166 -5.84 6.15 2.99
CA ALA A 166 -5.10 5.65 1.84
C ALA A 166 -4.24 6.73 1.16
N ASP A 167 -4.70 7.98 1.20
CA ASP A 167 -3.99 9.17 0.71
C ASP A 167 -2.71 9.42 1.51
N LEU A 168 -2.77 9.40 2.84
CA LEU A 168 -1.59 9.51 3.70
C LEU A 168 -0.59 8.39 3.46
N TYR A 169 -1.10 7.16 3.33
CA TYR A 169 -0.27 6.00 3.05
C TYR A 169 0.40 6.09 1.67
N HIS A 170 -0.33 6.57 0.66
CA HIS A 170 0.21 6.79 -0.68
C HIS A 170 1.30 7.85 -0.66
N GLY A 171 1.10 8.98 0.03
CA GLY A 171 2.11 10.03 0.17
C GLY A 171 3.38 9.54 0.88
N LEU A 172 3.27 8.71 1.92
CA LEU A 172 4.44 8.06 2.55
C LEU A 172 5.21 7.18 1.57
N LEU A 173 4.49 6.50 0.68
CA LEU A 173 5.09 5.64 -0.33
C LEU A 173 5.83 6.48 -1.39
N GLU A 174 5.22 7.57 -1.86
CA GLU A 174 5.87 8.52 -2.79
C GLU A 174 7.12 9.17 -2.18
N LEU A 175 7.08 9.50 -0.88
CA LEU A 175 8.23 10.03 -0.16
C LEU A 175 9.37 9.01 -0.08
N ALA A 176 9.06 7.77 0.32
CA ALA A 176 10.06 6.69 0.38
C ALA A 176 10.71 6.44 -0.98
N TRP A 177 9.92 6.48 -2.04
CA TRP A 177 10.40 6.34 -3.40
C TRP A 177 11.29 7.52 -3.81
N SER A 178 10.89 8.76 -3.53
CA SER A 178 11.71 9.95 -3.79
C SER A 178 13.10 9.84 -3.13
N ILE A 179 13.16 9.33 -1.89
CA ILE A 179 14.42 9.05 -1.17
C ILE A 179 15.25 7.97 -1.88
N ILE A 180 14.62 6.88 -2.33
CA ILE A 180 15.32 5.81 -3.08
C ILE A 180 15.91 6.37 -4.38
N CYS A 181 15.14 7.16 -5.13
CA CYS A 181 15.63 7.79 -6.36
C CYS A 181 16.78 8.76 -6.09
N LEU A 182 16.68 9.60 -5.05
CA LEU A 182 17.74 10.52 -4.65
C LEU A 182 19.04 9.78 -4.30
N ARG A 183 18.94 8.70 -3.52
CA ARG A 183 20.10 7.87 -3.17
C ARG A 183 20.75 7.26 -4.41
N LYS A 184 19.95 6.78 -5.37
CA LYS A 184 20.48 6.26 -6.62
C LYS A 184 21.21 7.30 -7.45
N LEU A 185 20.65 8.50 -7.56
CA LEU A 185 21.31 9.60 -8.27
C LEU A 185 22.65 9.97 -7.62
N ARG A 186 22.69 10.03 -6.28
CA ARG A 186 23.94 10.30 -5.54
C ARG A 186 25.01 9.22 -5.65
N LEU A 187 24.63 7.99 -5.99
CA LEU A 187 25.56 6.86 -6.17
C LEU A 187 25.97 6.68 -7.64
N GLN A 188 25.36 7.42 -8.56
CA GLN A 188 25.65 7.41 -10.00
C GLN A 188 26.54 8.59 -10.44
N ILE A 189 26.82 9.51 -9.52
CA ILE A 189 27.85 10.55 -9.59
C ILE A 189 29.03 10.04 -8.79
#